data_AF-A0A4P7ZSA6-F1
#
_entry.id   AF-A0A4P7ZSA6-F1
#
_cell.length_a   1.000
_cell.length_b   1.000
_cell.length_c   1.000
_cell.angle_alpha   90.00
_cell.angle_beta   90.00
_cell.angle_gamma   90.00
#
_symmetry.space_group_name_H-M   'P 1'
#
loop_
_entity.id
_entity.type
_entity.pdbx_description
1 polymer ?
#
loop_
_entity_poly.entity_id
_entity_poly.type
_entity_poly.pdbx_seq_one_letter_code
_entity_poly.pdbx_strand_id
1 'polypeptide(L)' 'MKRWILRLRLLTLAAWLYDVDRLVVKPRTRGALVALWCQGRVLLVQASYRRELSLPGGWIDRGEAPEQAARRELFE' A
#
# COMPACT_ATOMS: atom_id res chain seq x y z
N MET A 1 20.41 -34.39 -14.63
CA MET A 1 19.24 -33.62 -15.16
C MET A 1 18.02 -33.61 -14.24
N LYS A 2 17.58 -34.73 -13.63
CA LYS A 2 16.34 -34.78 -12.79
C LYS A 2 16.32 -33.88 -11.54
N ARG A 3 17.48 -33.59 -10.92
CA ARG A 3 17.58 -32.73 -9.71
C ARG A 3 17.21 -31.25 -9.95
N TRP A 4 17.31 -30.75 -11.18
CA TRP A 4 16.99 -29.36 -11.53
C TRP A 4 15.47 -29.11 -11.64
N ILE A 5 14.74 -30.11 -12.14
CA ILE A 5 13.27 -30.06 -12.29
C ILE A 5 12.58 -30.04 -10.92
N LEU A 6 13.12 -30.78 -9.94
CA LEU A 6 12.62 -30.80 -8.56
C LEU A 6 12.76 -29.44 -7.86
N ARG A 7 13.87 -28.72 -8.07
CA ARG A 7 14.06 -27.37 -7.51
C ARG A 7 13.11 -26.34 -8.12
N LEU A 8 12.89 -26.40 -9.44
CA LEU A 8 11.94 -25.54 -10.14
C LEU A 8 10.50 -25.78 -9.67
N ARG A 9 10.13 -27.05 -9.42
CA ARG A 9 8.83 -27.41 -8.82
C ARG A 9 8.68 -26.92 -7.37
N LEU A 10 9.76 -26.93 -6.59
CA LEU A 10 9.74 -26.45 -5.21
C LEU A 10 9.52 -24.93 -5.13
N LEU A 11 10.21 -24.18 -5.98
CA LEU A 11 10.08 -22.71 -6.04
C LEU A 11 8.70 -22.27 -6.53
N THR A 12 8.14 -22.98 -7.51
CA THR A 12 6.77 -22.71 -7.99
C THR A 12 5.72 -23.06 -6.95
N LEU A 13 5.89 -24.14 -6.18
CA LEU A 13 5.04 -24.45 -5.02
C LEU A 13 5.14 -23.36 -3.94
N ALA A 14 6.34 -22.86 -3.64
CA ALA A 14 6.53 -21.78 -2.67
C ALA A 14 5.87 -20.47 -3.12
N ALA A 15 6.00 -20.12 -4.41
CA ALA A 15 5.32 -18.95 -4.99
C ALA A 15 3.79 -19.11 -4.94
N TRP A 16 3.28 -20.30 -5.26
CA TRP A 16 1.85 -20.59 -5.21
C TRP A 16 1.30 -20.51 -3.78
N LEU A 17 2.03 -21.04 -2.80
CA LEU A 17 1.67 -20.91 -1.37
C LEU A 17 1.66 -19.45 -0.91
N TYR A 18 2.63 -18.63 -1.35
CA TYR A 18 2.67 -17.20 -1.07
C TYR A 18 1.47 -16.44 -1.67
N ASP A 19 1.12 -16.73 -2.92
CA ASP A 19 -0.04 -16.12 -3.58
C ASP A 19 -1.36 -16.52 -2.91
N VAL A 20 -1.49 -17.80 -2.51
CA VAL A 20 -2.65 -18.29 -1.75
C VAL A 20 -2.75 -17.60 -0.40
N ASP A 21 -1.64 -17.49 0.34
CA ASP A 21 -1.59 -16.76 1.61
C ASP A 21 -2.02 -15.30 1.41
N ARG A 22 -1.53 -14.63 0.36
CA ARG A 22 -1.90 -13.25 0.04
C ARG A 22 -3.39 -13.09 -0.27
N LEU A 23 -4.01 -14.06 -0.95
CA LEU A 23 -5.44 -14.06 -1.26
C LEU A 23 -6.32 -14.28 -0.02
N VAL A 24 -5.88 -15.15 0.89
CA VAL A 24 -6.62 -15.48 2.13
C VAL A 24 -6.44 -14.39 3.19
N VAL A 25 -5.21 -13.88 3.37
CA VAL A 25 -4.87 -12.89 4.40
C VAL A 25 -5.35 -11.48 4.02
N LYS A 26 -5.62 -11.21 2.73
CA LYS A 26 -6.12 -9.93 2.17
C LYS A 26 -5.61 -8.75 3.00
N PRO A 27 -4.33 -8.35 2.86
CA PRO A 27 -3.75 -7.30 3.67
C PRO A 27 -4.67 -6.08 3.61
N ARG A 28 -5.35 -5.81 4.72
CA ARG A 28 -6.25 -4.66 4.85
C ARG A 28 -5.36 -3.46 5.07
N THR A 29 -4.74 -2.99 4.00
CA THR A 29 -4.06 -1.72 4.01
C THR A 29 -5.10 -0.63 4.19
N ARG A 30 -4.98 0.11 5.29
CA ARG A 30 -5.79 1.29 5.56
C ARG A 30 -4.92 2.50 5.23
N GLY A 31 -5.52 3.50 4.59
CA GLY A 31 -4.85 4.76 4.31
C GLY A 31 -5.55 5.91 5.02
N ALA A 32 -4.81 6.97 5.27
CA ALA A 32 -5.33 8.24 5.75
C ALA A 32 -5.18 9.28 4.64
N LEU A 33 -6.24 10.07 4.40
CA LEU A 33 -6.25 11.16 3.42
C LEU A 33 -6.59 12.46 4.15
N VAL A 34 -5.92 13.56 3.78
CA VAL A 34 -6.08 14.87 4.39
C VAL A 34 -6.60 15.87 3.37
N ALA A 35 -7.73 16.51 3.66
CA ALA A 35 -8.22 17.63 2.88
C ALA A 35 -7.80 18.95 3.55
N LEU A 36 -6.82 19.63 2.97
CA LEU A 36 -6.45 20.98 3.39
C LEU A 36 -7.23 22.02 2.59
N TRP A 37 -7.88 22.93 3.31
CA TRP A 37 -8.62 24.05 2.72
C TRP A 37 -7.98 25.38 3.10
N CYS A 38 -7.72 26.22 2.10
CA CYS A 38 -7.17 27.56 2.30
C CYS A 38 -7.68 28.50 1.20
N GLN A 39 -8.18 29.68 1.59
CA GLN A 39 -8.66 30.73 0.66
C GLN A 39 -9.61 30.21 -0.44
N GLY A 40 -10.57 29.35 -0.07
CA GLY A 40 -11.54 28.81 -1.03
C GLY A 40 -10.98 27.72 -1.96
N ARG A 41 -9.76 27.24 -1.73
CA ARG A 41 -9.10 26.20 -2.54
C ARG A 41 -8.76 24.99 -1.68
N VAL A 42 -8.75 23.81 -2.29
CA VAL A 42 -8.33 22.55 -1.65
C VAL A 42 -6.98 22.12 -2.21
N LEU A 43 -6.08 21.67 -1.34
CA LEU A 43 -4.79 21.11 -1.77
C LEU A 43 -5.01 19.71 -2.36
N LEU A 44 -4.56 19.53 -3.60
CA LEU A 44 -4.46 18.23 -4.26
C LEU A 44 -3.02 18.00 -4.70
N VAL A 45 -2.58 16.76 -4.61
CA VAL A 45 -1.26 16.31 -5.04
C VAL A 45 -1.38 15.34 -6.22
N GLN A 46 -0.48 15.50 -7.19
CA GLN A 46 -0.29 14.55 -8.28
C GLN A 46 0.95 13.72 -7.96
N ALA A 47 0.74 12.47 -7.56
CA ALA A 47 1.85 11.57 -7.29
C ALA A 47 2.56 11.20 -8.59
N SER A 48 3.88 11.14 -8.61
CA SER A 48 4.66 10.82 -9.83
C SER A 48 4.28 9.46 -10.45
N TYR A 49 3.75 8.55 -9.65
CA TYR A 49 3.31 7.21 -10.07
C TYR A 49 1.84 7.14 -10.51
N ARG A 50 1.04 8.22 -10.40
CA ARG A 50 -0.35 8.29 -10.86
C ARG A 50 -0.61 9.55 -11.68
N ARG A 51 -1.49 9.45 -12.66
CA ARG A 51 -1.86 10.61 -13.48
C ARG A 51 -2.99 11.43 -12.84
N GLU A 52 -3.75 10.84 -11.92
CA GLU A 52 -4.85 11.52 -11.24
C GLU A 52 -4.39 12.44 -10.11
N LEU A 53 -5.15 13.52 -9.89
CA LEU A 53 -5.05 14.34 -8.69
C LEU A 53 -5.73 13.62 -7.53
N SER A 54 -5.10 13.66 -6.35
CA SER A 54 -5.63 13.03 -5.14
C SER A 54 -5.37 13.90 -3.91
N LEU A 55 -6.09 13.61 -2.82
CA LEU A 55 -5.80 14.23 -1.53
C LEU A 55 -4.43 13.76 -1.02
N PRO A 56 -3.63 14.62 -0.38
CA PRO A 56 -2.40 14.22 0.29
C PRO A 56 -2.70 13.19 1.38
N GLY A 57 -1.79 12.23 1.55
CA GLY A 57 -1.97 11.13 2.48
C GLY A 57 -1.20 9.88 2.06
N GLY A 58 -1.29 8.87 2.91
CA GLY A 58 -0.56 7.63 2.73
C GLY A 58 -1.08 6.51 3.62
N TRP A 59 -0.20 5.57 3.95
CA TRP A 59 -0.59 4.35 4.64
C TRP A 59 -0.64 4.56 6.15
N ILE A 60 -1.59 3.89 6.79
CA ILE A 60 -1.68 3.82 8.25
C ILE A 60 -0.80 2.66 8.72
N ASP A 61 0.12 2.94 9.64
CA ASP A 61 0.97 1.93 10.23
C ASP A 61 0.21 1.01 11.19
N ARG A 62 0.79 -0.16 11.49
CA ARG A 62 0.15 -1.14 12.37
C ARG A 62 0.02 -0.57 13.79
N GLY A 63 -1.22 -0.34 14.22
CA GLY A 63 -1.54 0.21 15.54
C GLY A 63 -1.57 1.74 15.59
N GLU A 64 -1.32 2.41 14.46
CA GLU A 64 -1.41 3.86 14.34
C GLU A 64 -2.87 4.31 14.26
N ALA A 65 -3.23 5.38 15.00
CA ALA A 65 -4.54 5.98 14.87
C ALA A 65 -4.67 6.72 13.53
N PRO A 66 -5.83 6.71 12.86
CA PRO A 66 -6.00 7.40 11.58
C PRO A 66 -5.61 8.89 11.60
N GLU A 67 -5.86 9.58 12.72
CA GLU A 67 -5.49 10.99 12.91
C GLU A 67 -3.98 11.21 13.02
N GLN A 68 -3.25 10.25 13.61
CA GLN A 68 -1.79 10.32 13.72
C GLN A 68 -1.16 10.12 12.35
N ALA A 69 -1.63 9.13 11.59
CA ALA A 69 -1.21 8.89 10.22
C ALA A 69 -1.47 10.12 9.33
N ALA A 70 -2.68 10.70 9.42
CA ALA A 70 -3.03 11.92 8.70
C ALA A 70 -2.08 13.08 9.01
N ARG A 71 -1.69 13.28 10.27
CA ARG A 71 -0.74 14.34 10.66
C ARG A 71 0.65 14.05 10.14
N ARG A 72 1.15 12.82 10.28
CA ARG A 72 2.48 12.41 9.80
C ARG A 72 2.60 12.62 8.30
N GLU A 73 1.67 12.06 7.53
CA GLU A 73 1.63 12.16 6.06
C GLU A 73 1.43 13.60 5.56
N LEU A 74 0.90 14.50 6.39
CA LEU A 74 0.81 15.91 6.05
C LEU A 74 2.17 16.63 6.09
N PHE A 75 3.12 16.13 6.88
CA PHE A 75 4.45 16.72 7.05
C PHE A 75 5.55 16.03 6.21
N GLU A 76 5.26 14.87 5.62
CA GLU A 76 6.14 14.17 4.67
C GLU A 76 6.08 14.80 3.26
#